data_AF-A0A9D9Y6A9-F1
#
_entry.id   AF-A0A9D9Y6A9-F1
#
_cell.length_a   1.000
_cell.length_b   1.000
_cell.length_c   1.000
_cell.angle_alpha   90.00
_cell.angle_beta   90.00
_cell.angle_gamma   90.00
#
_symmetry.space_group_name_H-M   'P 1'
#
loop_
_entity.id
_entity.type
_entity.pdbx_description
1 polymer ?
#
loop_
_entity_poly.entity_id
_entity_poly.type
_entity_poly.pdbx_seq_one_letter_code
_entity_poly.pdbx_strand_id
1 'polypeptide(L)'
;VQPLYVDDALDEIRRCVEDHHMPLLCLPSHFINKEGKWTAIADESLIPIFELADQYHLAVEIHPYNAEDIIQLEDKYWRFHLIWMCAQTADAWHFYSLLDFPDRFPNVRTCFAHGNQFGQMGYGRRVQGYKGRPDLFEGARSPEETNHCTNIFFDSIVHDVLSFEMLVRRAGVSQIVAGLDDPYPLGEMESVPGCYPGKVIDEGVDAGIISSQDRDHIWNDNVTKWIFGDK
;
A
#
# COMPACT_ATOMS: atom_id res chain seq x y z
N VAL A 1 9.72 -6.59 -9.74
CA VAL A 1 10.23 -7.98 -9.95
C VAL A 1 9.07 -8.96 -9.99
N GLN A 2 9.24 -10.18 -10.53
CA GLN A 2 8.19 -11.21 -10.57
C GLN A 2 8.33 -12.14 -9.35
N PRO A 3 7.45 -12.08 -8.33
CA PRO A 3 7.66 -12.80 -7.07
C PRO A 3 7.69 -14.33 -7.18
N LEU A 4 7.07 -14.90 -8.22
CA LEU A 4 7.11 -16.35 -8.47
C LEU A 4 8.53 -16.91 -8.63
N TYR A 5 9.43 -16.12 -9.23
CA TYR A 5 10.83 -16.49 -9.49
C TYR A 5 11.75 -15.78 -8.49
N VAL A 6 11.71 -16.24 -7.22
CA VAL A 6 12.37 -15.57 -6.10
C VAL A 6 13.87 -15.34 -6.33
N ASP A 7 14.61 -16.33 -6.82
CA ASP A 7 16.06 -16.19 -7.03
C ASP A 7 16.37 -15.08 -8.07
N ASP A 8 15.68 -15.09 -9.21
CA ASP A 8 15.81 -14.05 -10.23
C ASP A 8 15.39 -12.67 -9.70
N ALA A 9 14.33 -12.63 -8.87
CA ALA A 9 13.87 -11.41 -8.23
C ALA A 9 14.92 -10.83 -7.27
N LEU A 10 15.58 -11.68 -6.48
CA LEU A 10 16.65 -11.26 -5.57
C LEU A 10 17.85 -10.70 -6.34
N ASP A 11 18.28 -11.38 -7.41
CA ASP A 11 19.40 -10.92 -8.24
C ASP A 11 19.08 -9.58 -8.92
N GLU A 12 17.86 -9.40 -9.42
CA GLU A 12 17.43 -8.14 -10.00
C GLU A 12 17.32 -7.01 -8.97
N ILE A 13 16.88 -7.30 -7.75
CA ILE A 13 16.88 -6.32 -6.65
C ILE A 13 18.32 -5.88 -6.36
N ARG A 14 19.28 -6.83 -6.20
CA ARG A 14 20.69 -6.49 -5.97
C ARG A 14 21.24 -5.63 -7.09
N ARG A 15 21.03 -6.02 -8.35
CA ARG A 15 21.48 -5.25 -9.51
C ARG A 15 20.93 -3.83 -9.49
N CYS A 16 19.64 -3.65 -9.27
CA CYS A 16 18.99 -2.33 -9.22
C CYS A 16 19.51 -1.45 -8.07
N VAL A 17 19.76 -2.04 -6.90
CA VAL A 17 20.23 -1.29 -5.72
C VAL A 17 21.73 -0.97 -5.80
N GLU A 18 22.55 -1.98 -6.09
CA GLU A 18 24.01 -1.88 -6.05
C GLU A 18 24.58 -1.15 -7.26
N ASP A 19 24.08 -1.46 -8.46
CA ASP A 19 24.63 -0.89 -9.70
C ASP A 19 23.90 0.41 -10.12
N HIS A 20 22.61 0.54 -9.81
CA HIS A 20 21.77 1.66 -10.28
C HIS A 20 21.23 2.55 -9.16
N HIS A 21 21.52 2.24 -7.89
CA HIS A 21 21.12 3.03 -6.73
C HIS A 21 19.60 3.29 -6.65
N MET A 22 18.78 2.35 -7.13
CA MET A 22 17.32 2.46 -7.09
C MET A 22 16.81 2.16 -5.67
N PRO A 23 16.16 3.12 -4.98
CA PRO A 23 15.76 2.97 -3.57
C PRO A 23 14.37 2.34 -3.37
N LEU A 24 13.64 2.09 -4.47
CA LEU A 24 12.24 1.71 -4.46
C LEU A 24 12.01 0.39 -5.20
N LEU A 25 11.20 -0.47 -4.58
CA LEU A 25 10.72 -1.72 -5.13
C LEU A 25 9.19 -1.70 -5.24
N CYS A 26 8.66 -1.79 -6.45
CA CYS A 26 7.23 -2.01 -6.66
C CYS A 26 6.94 -3.51 -6.69
N LEU A 27 6.02 -3.96 -5.83
CA LEU A 27 5.53 -5.33 -5.74
C LEU A 27 4.02 -5.36 -5.99
N PRO A 28 3.50 -6.41 -6.65
CA PRO A 28 2.06 -6.56 -6.80
C PRO A 28 1.42 -6.88 -5.44
N SER A 29 0.13 -6.63 -5.28
CA SER A 29 -0.61 -7.06 -4.07
C SER A 29 -0.75 -8.59 -3.96
N HIS A 30 -0.63 -9.30 -5.08
CA HIS A 30 -0.78 -10.75 -5.19
C HIS A 30 -0.02 -11.29 -6.41
N PHE A 31 0.19 -12.59 -6.45
CA PHE A 31 0.84 -13.30 -7.56
C PHE A 31 0.30 -14.73 -7.69
N ILE A 32 0.55 -15.37 -8.83
CA ILE A 32 0.31 -16.80 -9.01
C ILE A 32 1.54 -17.55 -8.50
N ASN A 33 1.37 -18.40 -7.50
CA ASN A 33 2.46 -19.21 -6.94
C ASN A 33 2.78 -20.44 -7.82
N LYS A 34 3.76 -21.26 -7.40
CA LYS A 34 4.23 -22.43 -8.16
C LYS A 34 3.14 -23.49 -8.39
N GLU A 35 2.12 -23.50 -7.54
CA GLU A 35 0.98 -24.41 -7.62
C GLU A 35 -0.17 -23.84 -8.47
N GLY A 36 -0.01 -22.66 -9.07
CA GLY A 36 -1.05 -22.03 -9.88
C GLY A 36 -2.15 -21.35 -9.06
N LYS A 37 -1.89 -21.05 -7.79
CA LYS A 37 -2.84 -20.40 -6.89
C LYS A 37 -2.53 -18.91 -6.74
N TRP A 38 -3.57 -18.08 -6.79
CA TRP A 38 -3.48 -16.67 -6.41
C TRP A 38 -3.19 -16.54 -4.92
N THR A 39 -2.10 -15.85 -4.60
CA THR A 39 -1.54 -15.73 -3.25
C THR A 39 -1.14 -14.28 -3.01
N ALA A 40 -1.38 -13.79 -1.79
CA ALA A 40 -1.00 -12.44 -1.39
C ALA A 40 0.53 -12.26 -1.41
N ILE A 41 0.99 -11.02 -1.61
CA ILE A 41 2.44 -10.73 -1.61
C ILE A 41 3.10 -10.94 -0.24
N ALA A 42 2.34 -10.85 0.84
CA ALA A 42 2.79 -11.15 2.19
C ALA A 42 2.74 -12.66 2.49
N ASP A 43 3.29 -13.48 1.58
CA ASP A 43 3.38 -14.93 1.72
C ASP A 43 4.78 -15.36 2.22
N GLU A 44 4.84 -16.46 2.97
CA GLU A 44 6.10 -16.94 3.54
C GLU A 44 7.15 -17.27 2.47
N SER A 45 6.73 -17.72 1.28
CA SER A 45 7.65 -18.00 0.17
C SER A 45 8.40 -16.77 -0.33
N LEU A 46 7.91 -15.57 -0.01
CA LEU A 46 8.50 -14.30 -0.41
C LEU A 46 9.31 -13.62 0.70
N ILE A 47 9.44 -14.23 1.88
CA ILE A 47 10.28 -13.72 2.98
C ILE A 47 11.68 -13.29 2.50
N PRO A 48 12.40 -14.05 1.64
CA PRO A 48 13.72 -13.63 1.17
C PRO A 48 13.73 -12.26 0.47
N ILE A 49 12.66 -11.90 -0.24
CA ILE A 49 12.53 -10.59 -0.91
C ILE A 49 12.45 -9.48 0.16
N PHE A 50 11.64 -9.69 1.20
CA PHE A 50 11.49 -8.71 2.28
C PHE A 50 12.73 -8.62 3.18
N GLU A 51 13.44 -9.72 3.41
CA GLU A 51 14.74 -9.72 4.11
C GLU A 51 15.78 -8.88 3.34
N LEU A 52 15.86 -9.07 2.01
CA LEU A 52 16.77 -8.29 1.17
C LEU A 52 16.37 -6.81 1.12
N ALA A 53 15.06 -6.52 1.02
CA ALA A 53 14.54 -5.16 1.08
C ALA A 53 14.83 -4.49 2.44
N ASP A 54 14.75 -5.24 3.55
CA ASP A 54 15.09 -4.74 4.88
C ASP A 54 16.58 -4.42 4.99
N GLN A 55 17.44 -5.32 4.51
CA GLN A 55 18.89 -5.13 4.49
C GLN A 55 19.30 -3.87 3.72
N TYR A 56 18.66 -3.59 2.58
CA TYR A 56 18.93 -2.39 1.79
C TYR A 56 18.13 -1.17 2.24
N HIS A 57 17.29 -1.30 3.27
CA HIS A 57 16.37 -0.26 3.73
C HIS A 57 15.54 0.29 2.56
N LEU A 58 14.85 -0.57 1.79
CA LEU A 58 14.11 -0.12 0.61
C LEU A 58 12.74 0.47 0.96
N ALA A 59 12.33 1.41 0.13
CA ALA A 59 10.92 1.72 -0.03
C ALA A 59 10.25 0.61 -0.84
N VAL A 60 9.07 0.19 -0.40
CA VAL A 60 8.25 -0.79 -1.12
C VAL A 60 6.90 -0.16 -1.45
N GLU A 61 6.47 -0.25 -2.69
CA GLU A 61 5.10 0.08 -3.09
C GLU A 61 4.33 -1.21 -3.36
N ILE A 62 3.20 -1.41 -2.67
CA ILE A 62 2.27 -2.51 -2.94
C ILE A 62 1.16 -2.00 -3.83
N HIS A 63 1.16 -2.43 -5.09
CA HIS A 63 0.21 -1.98 -6.10
C HIS A 63 -0.67 -3.14 -6.60
N PRO A 64 -2.00 -2.95 -6.71
CA PRO A 64 -2.90 -3.97 -7.25
C PRO A 64 -2.90 -4.00 -8.79
N TYR A 65 -3.14 -5.17 -9.38
CA TYR A 65 -3.29 -5.33 -10.84
C TYR A 65 -4.25 -6.50 -11.13
N ASN A 66 -4.66 -6.67 -12.39
CA ASN A 66 -5.21 -7.92 -12.93
C ASN A 66 -6.37 -8.56 -12.15
N ALA A 67 -7.28 -7.76 -11.59
CA ALA A 67 -8.43 -8.31 -10.84
C ALA A 67 -9.35 -9.18 -11.71
N GLU A 68 -9.43 -8.88 -13.01
CA GLU A 68 -10.17 -9.63 -14.02
C GLU A 68 -9.69 -11.08 -14.18
N ASP A 69 -8.41 -11.38 -13.87
CA ASP A 69 -7.86 -12.73 -13.95
C ASP A 69 -8.25 -13.60 -12.74
N ILE A 70 -8.77 -12.98 -11.67
CA ILE A 70 -9.10 -13.63 -10.40
C ILE A 70 -10.62 -13.74 -10.23
N ILE A 71 -11.33 -12.67 -10.56
CA ILE A 71 -12.73 -12.49 -10.21
C ILE A 71 -13.62 -12.86 -11.40
N GLN A 72 -14.43 -13.91 -11.24
CA GLN A 72 -15.34 -14.43 -12.27
C GLN A 72 -16.60 -13.57 -12.45
N LEU A 73 -16.42 -12.31 -12.84
CA LEU A 73 -17.49 -11.37 -13.15
C LEU A 73 -17.26 -10.80 -14.55
N GLU A 74 -18.34 -10.48 -15.25
CA GLU A 74 -18.23 -9.81 -16.55
C GLU A 74 -17.55 -8.44 -16.41
N ASP A 75 -16.57 -8.16 -17.27
CA ASP A 75 -15.88 -6.87 -17.32
C ASP A 75 -16.78 -5.78 -17.91
N LYS A 76 -17.40 -5.00 -17.03
CA LYS A 76 -18.27 -3.89 -17.37
C LYS A 76 -18.04 -2.73 -16.42
N TYR A 77 -18.16 -1.52 -16.98
CA TYR A 77 -18.12 -0.25 -16.23
C TYR A 77 -16.84 -0.07 -15.40
N TRP A 78 -15.72 -0.61 -15.89
CA TRP A 78 -14.39 -0.45 -15.28
C TRP A 78 -14.29 -0.94 -13.82
N ARG A 79 -15.20 -1.86 -13.43
CA ARG A 79 -15.36 -2.33 -12.05
C ARG A 79 -14.10 -2.91 -11.44
N PHE A 80 -13.19 -3.46 -12.26
CA PHE A 80 -11.96 -4.06 -11.78
C PHE A 80 -11.01 -3.01 -11.22
N HIS A 81 -10.96 -1.83 -11.85
CA HIS A 81 -10.15 -0.71 -11.38
C HIS A 81 -10.86 0.03 -10.24
N LEU A 82 -12.16 0.29 -10.38
CA LEU A 82 -12.91 1.11 -9.40
C LEU A 82 -13.23 0.39 -8.08
N ILE A 83 -13.29 -0.95 -8.06
CA ILE A 83 -13.70 -1.72 -6.89
C ILE A 83 -12.63 -2.74 -6.51
N TRP A 84 -12.22 -3.58 -7.47
CA TRP A 84 -11.44 -4.76 -7.12
C TRP A 84 -9.96 -4.46 -6.86
N MET A 85 -9.35 -3.48 -7.53
CA MET A 85 -7.99 -3.03 -7.19
C MET A 85 -7.91 -2.53 -5.75
N CYS A 86 -8.88 -1.71 -5.30
CA CYS A 86 -8.98 -1.29 -3.90
C CYS A 86 -9.17 -2.48 -2.93
N ALA A 87 -9.96 -3.48 -3.33
CA ALA A 87 -10.15 -4.70 -2.53
C ALA A 87 -8.88 -5.57 -2.45
N GLN A 88 -8.11 -5.66 -3.54
CA GLN A 88 -6.85 -6.40 -3.58
C GLN A 88 -5.78 -5.73 -2.72
N THR A 89 -5.69 -4.40 -2.69
CA THR A 89 -4.79 -3.70 -1.76
C THR A 89 -5.19 -3.98 -0.31
N ALA A 90 -6.49 -3.96 0.00
CA ALA A 90 -7.00 -4.27 1.34
C ALA A 90 -6.71 -5.72 1.76
N ASP A 91 -6.75 -6.67 0.82
CA ASP A 91 -6.37 -8.07 1.05
C ASP A 91 -4.86 -8.19 1.33
N ALA A 92 -4.00 -7.58 0.52
CA ALA A 92 -2.55 -7.56 0.79
C ALA A 92 -2.23 -6.95 2.15
N TRP A 93 -2.86 -5.83 2.50
CA TRP A 93 -2.74 -5.21 3.83
C TRP A 93 -3.21 -6.13 4.95
N HIS A 94 -4.27 -6.91 4.73
CA HIS A 94 -4.78 -7.87 5.71
C HIS A 94 -3.70 -8.88 6.10
N PHE A 95 -3.08 -9.55 5.11
CA PHE A 95 -2.02 -10.52 5.37
C PHE A 95 -0.76 -9.86 5.93
N TYR A 96 -0.33 -8.73 5.34
CA TYR A 96 0.89 -8.03 5.74
C TYR A 96 0.89 -7.66 7.23
N SER A 97 -0.24 -7.13 7.72
CA SER A 97 -0.38 -6.77 9.14
C SER A 97 -0.63 -7.95 10.07
N LEU A 98 -1.39 -8.97 9.64
CA LEU A 98 -1.60 -10.18 10.46
C LEU A 98 -0.32 -10.99 10.64
N LEU A 99 0.58 -10.99 9.66
CA LEU A 99 1.83 -11.75 9.68
C LEU A 99 3.02 -10.94 10.20
N ASP A 100 2.74 -9.79 10.82
CA ASP A 100 3.71 -8.95 11.52
C ASP A 100 4.84 -8.39 10.64
N PHE A 101 4.62 -8.24 9.33
CA PHE A 101 5.65 -7.76 8.42
C PHE A 101 6.26 -6.41 8.83
N PRO A 102 5.48 -5.41 9.32
CA PRO A 102 6.05 -4.13 9.75
C PRO A 102 7.13 -4.28 10.84
N ASP A 103 6.90 -5.13 11.84
CA ASP A 103 7.84 -5.34 12.95
C ASP A 103 8.96 -6.34 12.59
N ARG A 104 8.66 -7.30 11.71
CA ARG A 104 9.66 -8.27 11.19
C ARG A 104 10.68 -7.62 10.27
N PHE A 105 10.27 -6.60 9.51
CA PHE A 105 11.08 -5.89 8.52
C PHE A 105 11.03 -4.37 8.78
N PRO A 106 11.57 -3.91 9.92
CA PRO A 106 11.42 -2.53 10.38
C PRO A 106 12.09 -1.49 9.47
N ASN A 107 13.03 -1.89 8.62
CA ASN A 107 13.72 -1.01 7.68
C ASN A 107 13.00 -0.91 6.32
N VAL A 108 12.06 -1.81 6.04
CA VAL A 108 11.22 -1.76 4.84
C VAL A 108 10.15 -0.71 5.04
N ARG A 109 10.12 0.31 4.18
CA ARG A 109 9.14 1.40 4.23
C ARG A 109 8.06 1.15 3.19
N THR A 110 6.95 0.57 3.61
CA THR A 110 5.92 0.06 2.69
C THR A 110 4.77 1.04 2.50
N CYS A 111 4.54 1.48 1.27
CA CYS A 111 3.37 2.25 0.87
C CYS A 111 2.32 1.35 0.21
N PHE A 112 1.05 1.50 0.59
CA PHE A 112 -0.07 0.81 -0.04
C PHE A 112 -0.84 1.75 -0.96
N ALA A 113 -1.03 1.33 -2.21
CA ALA A 113 -1.67 2.12 -3.24
C ALA A 113 -3.14 2.48 -2.93
N HIS A 114 -3.61 3.57 -3.51
CA HIS A 114 -4.99 4.07 -3.47
C HIS A 114 -5.52 4.28 -2.04
N GLY A 115 -4.67 4.82 -1.17
CA GLY A 115 -4.90 5.04 0.26
C GLY A 115 -5.25 3.78 1.06
N ASN A 116 -5.18 2.60 0.44
CA ASN A 116 -5.75 1.36 0.97
C ASN A 116 -7.19 1.55 1.49
N GLN A 117 -8.03 2.28 0.74
CA GLN A 117 -9.35 2.75 1.18
C GLN A 117 -10.20 1.67 1.86
N PHE A 118 -10.30 0.48 1.25
CA PHE A 118 -11.11 -0.62 1.79
C PHE A 118 -10.48 -1.22 3.05
N GLY A 119 -9.16 -1.18 3.18
CA GLY A 119 -8.45 -1.53 4.40
C GLY A 119 -8.74 -0.57 5.55
N GLN A 120 -8.77 0.74 5.27
CA GLN A 120 -9.10 1.79 6.26
C GLN A 120 -10.54 1.66 6.76
N MET A 121 -11.49 1.52 5.83
CA MET A 121 -12.91 1.33 6.13
C MET A 121 -13.16 0.00 6.84
N GLY A 122 -12.48 -1.06 6.40
CA GLY A 122 -12.65 -2.43 6.89
C GLY A 122 -12.01 -2.74 8.23
N TYR A 123 -11.26 -1.80 8.85
CA TYR A 123 -10.52 -2.02 10.09
C TYR A 123 -11.36 -2.69 11.20
N GLY A 124 -12.51 -2.13 11.53
CA GLY A 124 -13.36 -2.66 12.61
C GLY A 124 -13.85 -4.08 12.34
N ARG A 125 -14.14 -4.42 11.08
CA ARG A 125 -14.56 -5.77 10.67
C ARG A 125 -13.42 -6.77 10.86
N ARG A 126 -12.18 -6.38 10.54
CA ARG A 126 -11.00 -7.22 10.74
C ARG A 126 -10.74 -7.49 12.22
N VAL A 127 -10.80 -6.45 13.05
CA VAL A 127 -10.67 -6.58 14.51
C VAL A 127 -11.74 -7.51 15.08
N GLN A 128 -13.00 -7.34 14.67
CA GLN A 128 -14.10 -8.21 15.10
C GLN A 128 -13.89 -9.66 14.64
N GLY A 129 -13.37 -9.88 13.43
CA GLY A 129 -13.02 -11.21 12.92
C GLY A 129 -11.94 -11.89 13.76
N TYR A 130 -10.83 -11.19 14.00
CA TYR A 130 -9.71 -11.67 14.83
C TYR A 130 -10.17 -12.06 16.24
N LYS A 131 -10.91 -11.18 16.92
CA LYS A 131 -11.40 -11.43 18.29
C LYS A 131 -12.52 -12.47 18.35
N GLY A 132 -13.37 -12.51 17.33
CA GLY A 132 -14.56 -13.38 17.30
C GLY A 132 -14.28 -14.81 16.85
N ARG A 133 -13.19 -15.05 16.11
CA ARG A 133 -12.80 -16.36 15.58
C ARG A 133 -11.30 -16.64 15.79
N PRO A 134 -10.78 -16.58 17.03
CA PRO A 134 -9.35 -16.77 17.28
C PRO A 134 -8.82 -18.12 16.77
N ASP A 135 -9.70 -19.11 16.61
CA ASP A 135 -9.41 -20.42 15.99
C ASP A 135 -8.96 -20.33 14.52
N LEU A 136 -9.29 -19.25 13.81
CA LEU A 136 -8.86 -19.00 12.43
C LEU A 136 -7.63 -18.08 12.33
N PHE A 137 -7.14 -17.54 13.45
CA PHE A 137 -6.05 -16.57 13.52
C PHE A 137 -4.88 -17.07 14.39
N GLU A 138 -4.71 -18.38 14.50
CA GLU A 138 -3.57 -18.96 15.23
C GLU A 138 -2.24 -18.49 14.61
N GLY A 139 -1.37 -17.90 15.43
CA GLY A 139 -0.09 -17.34 15.01
C GLY A 139 -0.16 -15.96 14.34
N ALA A 140 -1.35 -15.40 14.12
CA ALA A 140 -1.50 -14.05 13.58
C ALA A 140 -1.47 -12.97 14.67
N ARG A 141 -1.13 -11.74 14.28
CA ARG A 141 -1.20 -10.53 15.10
C ARG A 141 -2.57 -9.89 15.06
N SER A 142 -2.94 -9.17 16.12
CA SER A 142 -4.15 -8.35 16.08
C SER A 142 -3.98 -7.24 15.05
N PRO A 143 -4.99 -6.95 14.21
CA PRO A 143 -4.99 -5.74 13.38
C PRO A 143 -4.82 -4.43 14.16
N GLU A 144 -5.05 -4.45 15.49
CA GLU A 144 -4.85 -3.29 16.36
C GLU A 144 -3.38 -3.03 16.71
N GLU A 145 -2.50 -4.00 16.48
CA GLU A 145 -1.08 -3.92 16.84
C GLU A 145 -0.26 -3.10 15.83
N THR A 146 -0.74 -2.81 14.63
CA THR A 146 0.06 -2.02 13.66
C THR A 146 0.11 -0.52 13.94
N ASN A 147 -0.59 -0.03 14.97
CA ASN A 147 -0.71 1.41 15.25
C ASN A 147 0.61 2.05 15.72
N HIS A 148 1.59 1.28 16.20
CA HIS A 148 2.92 1.80 16.56
C HIS A 148 3.91 1.83 15.39
N CYS A 149 3.59 1.17 14.29
CA CYS A 149 4.51 0.98 13.17
C CYS A 149 4.61 2.25 12.32
N THR A 150 5.80 2.87 12.29
CA THR A 150 6.06 4.11 11.55
C THR A 150 6.59 3.88 10.14
N ASN A 151 6.85 2.63 9.76
CA ASN A 151 7.37 2.22 8.45
C ASN A 151 6.28 1.87 7.42
N ILE A 152 5.02 2.23 7.71
CA ILE A 152 3.88 2.01 6.83
C ILE A 152 3.44 3.36 6.28
N PHE A 153 3.11 3.40 4.99
CA PHE A 153 2.66 4.59 4.29
C PHE A 153 1.43 4.26 3.44
N PHE A 154 0.70 5.29 3.06
CA PHE A 154 -0.44 5.21 2.16
C PHE A 154 -0.38 6.42 1.23
N ASP A 155 -0.65 6.22 -0.06
CA ASP A 155 -0.78 7.36 -0.95
C ASP A 155 -2.09 8.13 -0.70
N SER A 156 -2.17 9.34 -1.25
CA SER A 156 -3.34 10.21 -1.14
C SER A 156 -4.44 9.91 -2.17
N ILE A 157 -4.34 8.84 -2.99
CA ILE A 157 -5.23 8.59 -4.13
C ILE A 157 -6.53 7.97 -3.63
N VAL A 158 -7.39 8.81 -3.07
CA VAL A 158 -8.70 8.43 -2.50
C VAL A 158 -9.87 9.20 -3.11
N HIS A 159 -9.58 10.20 -3.95
CA HIS A 159 -10.53 10.97 -4.78
C HIS A 159 -11.66 11.73 -4.07
N ASP A 160 -11.83 11.60 -2.76
CA ASP A 160 -12.79 12.38 -1.99
C ASP A 160 -12.31 12.71 -0.56
N VAL A 161 -12.80 13.83 -0.05
CA VAL A 161 -12.38 14.38 1.24
C VAL A 161 -12.80 13.54 2.46
N LEU A 162 -13.89 12.75 2.38
CA LEU A 162 -14.32 11.90 3.49
C LEU A 162 -13.44 10.66 3.61
N SER A 163 -13.09 10.06 2.46
CA SER A 163 -12.10 8.98 2.42
C SER A 163 -10.73 9.46 2.87
N PHE A 164 -10.35 10.68 2.51
CA PHE A 164 -9.12 11.30 2.99
C PHE A 164 -9.14 11.56 4.50
N GLU A 165 -10.25 12.08 5.05
CA GLU A 165 -10.43 12.23 6.50
C GLU A 165 -10.27 10.90 7.23
N MET A 166 -10.86 9.83 6.69
CA MET A 166 -10.72 8.50 7.27
C MET A 166 -9.26 8.04 7.27
N LEU A 167 -8.54 8.24 6.16
CA LEU A 167 -7.13 7.91 6.06
C LEU A 167 -6.30 8.67 7.10
N VAL A 168 -6.50 10.00 7.20
CA VAL A 168 -5.84 10.86 8.21
C VAL A 168 -6.14 10.38 9.62
N ARG A 169 -7.39 10.03 9.94
CA ARG A 169 -7.77 9.55 11.28
C ARG A 169 -7.23 8.17 11.62
N ARG A 170 -6.96 7.31 10.63
CA ARG A 170 -6.48 5.94 10.84
C ARG A 170 -4.96 5.84 10.85
N ALA A 171 -4.29 6.51 9.92
CA ALA A 171 -2.84 6.42 9.73
C ALA A 171 -2.09 7.63 10.32
N GLY A 172 -2.73 8.79 10.41
CA GLY A 172 -2.06 10.04 10.73
C GLY A 172 -1.32 10.64 9.53
N VAL A 173 -1.17 11.97 9.54
CA VAL A 173 -0.57 12.73 8.42
C VAL A 173 0.83 12.24 8.08
N SER A 174 1.66 11.87 9.06
CA SER A 174 3.04 11.45 8.85
C SER A 174 3.21 10.15 8.05
N GLN A 175 2.14 9.40 7.84
CA GLN A 175 2.11 8.15 7.07
C GLN A 175 1.38 8.31 5.73
N ILE A 176 1.05 9.54 5.33
CA ILE A 176 0.40 9.83 4.05
C ILE A 176 1.40 10.49 3.12
N VAL A 177 1.54 9.94 1.92
CA VAL A 177 2.40 10.49 0.85
C VAL A 177 1.55 10.97 -0.31
N ALA A 178 1.97 12.04 -0.99
CA ALA A 178 1.29 12.47 -2.21
C ALA A 178 1.45 11.40 -3.30
N GLY A 179 0.33 11.02 -3.93
CA GLY A 179 0.29 10.13 -5.08
C GLY A 179 -0.67 10.68 -6.15
N LEU A 180 -0.36 10.43 -7.42
CA LEU A 180 -1.09 11.00 -8.56
C LEU A 180 -1.73 9.95 -9.48
N ASP A 181 -1.17 8.74 -9.57
CA ASP A 181 -1.55 7.71 -10.54
C ASP A 181 -1.48 8.18 -12.02
N ASP A 182 -0.63 9.18 -12.30
CA ASP A 182 -0.33 9.63 -13.67
C ASP A 182 0.56 8.59 -14.39
N PRO A 183 0.31 8.28 -15.68
CA PRO A 183 -0.64 8.91 -16.60
C PRO A 183 -1.96 8.13 -16.77
N TYR A 184 -2.38 7.33 -15.77
CA TYR A 184 -3.60 6.55 -15.90
C TYR A 184 -4.85 7.44 -15.87
N PRO A 185 -5.91 7.13 -16.64
CA PRO A 185 -7.08 7.99 -16.74
C PRO A 185 -7.86 8.19 -15.42
N LEU A 186 -7.62 7.34 -14.42
CA LEU A 186 -8.22 7.46 -13.08
C LEU A 186 -7.42 8.38 -12.17
N GLY A 187 -6.16 8.66 -12.52
CA GLY A 187 -5.28 9.52 -11.75
C GLY A 187 -5.70 10.99 -11.74
N GLU A 188 -5.07 11.72 -10.83
CA GLU A 188 -5.22 13.16 -10.75
C GLU A 188 -4.43 13.83 -11.88
N MET A 189 -5.14 14.29 -12.91
CA MET A 189 -4.58 14.95 -14.09
C MET A 189 -5.29 16.29 -14.36
N GLU A 190 -4.52 17.29 -14.80
CA GLU A 190 -5.06 18.59 -15.22
C GLU A 190 -5.96 18.53 -16.47
N SER A 191 -5.85 17.44 -17.25
CA SER A 191 -6.63 17.23 -18.47
C SER A 191 -8.12 16.98 -18.22
N VAL A 192 -8.50 16.59 -17.00
CA VAL A 192 -9.89 16.39 -16.60
C VAL A 192 -10.33 17.51 -15.65
N PRO A 193 -11.41 18.25 -15.95
CA PRO A 193 -11.88 19.33 -15.10
C PRO A 193 -12.15 18.88 -13.66
N GLY A 194 -11.49 19.53 -12.70
CA GLY A 194 -11.67 19.21 -11.29
C GLY A 194 -10.95 17.95 -10.82
N CYS A 195 -9.90 17.51 -11.52
CA CYS A 195 -9.07 16.37 -11.15
C CYS A 195 -7.57 16.71 -11.06
N TYR A 196 -7.20 17.96 -10.76
CA TYR A 196 -5.79 18.37 -10.73
C TYR A 196 -4.97 17.62 -9.65
N PRO A 197 -3.66 17.41 -9.85
CA PRO A 197 -2.74 16.84 -8.87
C PRO A 197 -2.82 17.49 -7.47
N GLY A 198 -3.07 16.68 -6.45
CA GLY A 198 -3.20 17.10 -5.05
C GLY A 198 -4.55 17.63 -4.64
N LYS A 199 -5.58 17.56 -5.51
CA LYS A 199 -6.90 18.12 -5.22
C LYS A 199 -7.45 17.69 -3.86
N VAL A 200 -7.39 16.40 -3.55
CA VAL A 200 -7.96 15.90 -2.29
C VAL A 200 -7.18 16.40 -1.06
N ILE A 201 -5.88 16.66 -1.21
CA ILE A 201 -5.04 17.23 -0.15
C ILE A 201 -5.46 18.69 0.10
N ASP A 202 -5.65 19.47 -0.96
CA ASP A 202 -6.10 20.86 -0.87
C ASP A 202 -7.53 20.94 -0.29
N GLU A 203 -8.44 20.06 -0.72
CA GLU A 203 -9.78 19.94 -0.13
C GLU A 203 -9.74 19.55 1.35
N GLY A 204 -8.75 18.74 1.76
CA GLY A 204 -8.51 18.41 3.16
C GLY A 204 -8.09 19.63 4.00
N VAL A 205 -7.33 20.56 3.43
CA VAL A 205 -6.99 21.84 4.07
C VAL A 205 -8.23 22.73 4.19
N ASP A 206 -8.98 22.88 3.10
CA ASP A 206 -10.19 23.71 3.07
C ASP A 206 -11.27 23.23 4.05
N ALA A 207 -11.39 21.91 4.23
CA ALA A 207 -12.29 21.29 5.19
C ALA A 207 -11.78 21.33 6.64
N GLY A 208 -10.55 21.78 6.89
CA GLY A 208 -9.93 21.83 8.22
C GLY A 208 -9.58 20.45 8.80
N ILE A 209 -9.41 19.45 7.93
CA ILE A 209 -8.99 18.08 8.31
C ILE A 209 -7.49 18.05 8.58
N ILE A 210 -6.72 18.76 7.75
CA ILE A 210 -5.27 18.93 7.87
C ILE A 210 -4.91 20.42 7.81
N SER A 211 -3.76 20.79 8.35
CA SER A 211 -3.23 22.15 8.22
C SER A 211 -2.50 22.36 6.88
N SER A 212 -2.22 23.61 6.52
CA SER A 212 -1.36 23.90 5.35
C SER A 212 0.05 23.32 5.50
N GLN A 213 0.55 23.23 6.75
CA GLN A 213 1.84 22.61 7.03
C GLN A 213 1.79 21.09 6.80
N ASP A 214 0.69 20.44 7.19
CA ASP A 214 0.47 19.00 6.94
C ASP A 214 0.42 18.71 5.44
N ARG A 215 -0.23 19.57 4.65
CA ARG A 215 -0.21 19.50 3.18
C ARG A 215 1.23 19.53 2.65
N ASP A 216 2.06 20.44 3.15
CA ASP A 216 3.45 20.55 2.70
C ASP A 216 4.27 19.30 3.09
N HIS A 217 4.02 18.72 4.27
CA HIS A 217 4.64 17.46 4.67
C HIS A 217 4.24 16.29 3.76
N ILE A 218 2.94 16.16 3.41
CA ILE A 218 2.44 15.09 2.53
C ILE A 218 3.09 15.16 1.15
N TRP A 219 3.28 16.36 0.61
CA TRP A 219 3.89 16.58 -0.70
C TRP A 219 5.41 16.37 -0.74
N ASN A 220 6.11 16.54 0.39
CA ASN A 220 7.57 16.62 0.39
C ASN A 220 8.20 15.66 1.42
N ASP A 221 8.11 16.00 2.70
CA ASP A 221 8.87 15.32 3.75
C ASP A 221 8.46 13.87 3.91
N ASN A 222 7.16 13.57 3.82
CA ASN A 222 6.65 12.21 3.92
C ASN A 222 7.08 11.36 2.72
N VAL A 223 7.07 11.92 1.51
CA VAL A 223 7.54 11.25 0.29
C VAL A 223 9.03 10.95 0.42
N THR A 224 9.82 11.94 0.85
CA THR A 224 11.27 11.80 1.06
C THR A 224 11.56 10.74 2.12
N LYS A 225 10.85 10.78 3.24
CA LYS A 225 10.97 9.80 4.32
C LYS A 225 10.60 8.40 3.86
N TRP A 226 9.53 8.25 3.08
CA TRP A 226 9.15 6.96 2.52
C TRP A 226 10.23 6.42 1.59
N ILE A 227 10.71 7.21 0.63
CA ILE A 227 11.68 6.74 -0.37
C ILE A 227 13.06 6.51 0.26
N PHE A 228 13.57 7.46 1.05
CA PHE A 228 14.97 7.50 1.48
C PHE A 228 15.20 7.20 2.97
N GLY A 229 14.13 7.15 3.78
CA GLY A 229 14.24 7.00 5.24
C GLY A 229 14.65 8.30 5.93
N ASP A 230 15.21 8.20 7.13
CA ASP A 230 15.68 9.36 7.92
C ASP A 230 17.08 9.87 7.48
N LYS A 231 17.46 9.65 6.22
CA LYS A 231 18.78 10.01 5.67
C LYS A 231 18.83 11.42 5.11
#